data_AF-A0A7D5RW01-F1
#
_entry.id   AF-A0A7D5RW01-F1
#
_cell.length_a   1.000
_cell.length_b   1.000
_cell.length_c   1.000
_cell.angle_alpha   90.00
_cell.angle_beta   90.00
_cell.angle_gamma   90.00
#
_symmetry.space_group_name_H-M   'P 1'
#
loop_
_entity.id
_entity.type
_entity.pdbx_description
1 polymer ?
#
loop_
_entity_poly.entity_id
_entity_poly.type
_entity_poly.pdbx_seq_one_letter_code
_entity_poly.pdbx_strand_id
1 'polypeptide(L)'
;MAAHEIRIADPRAMFDTFSGSTLTSPLPIPDLFRGLEAIAIALITREGKLKDANRGFLLVMTRCSPVPEPNDVRGLFANPRFQDIIARTQDPFEGTLYRGLLSLGSPSGKAVSLHGSIYAHNGDLLMVAEHDIVRLETLRTTLLELQDDLAEKQRHIIHLEHRAARLQELADAAMRDRDTLLDALAHRGSGKGTDHKTTIKDRHQLPLPLRSFAPRPRFSI
;
A
#
# COMPACT_ATOMS: atom_id res chain seq x y z
N MET A 1 39.54 -3.89 70.98
CA MET A 1 38.97 -3.07 69.90
C MET A 1 39.47 -3.63 68.58
N ALA A 2 38.66 -4.45 67.90
CA ALA A 2 39.03 -5.10 66.65
C ALA A 2 38.37 -4.35 65.49
N ALA A 3 39.19 -3.84 64.57
CA ALA A 3 38.72 -3.17 63.36
C ALA A 3 38.21 -4.22 62.37
N HIS A 4 36.95 -4.08 61.96
CA HIS A 4 36.29 -4.95 61.00
C HIS A 4 36.49 -4.35 59.61
N GLU A 5 37.41 -4.92 58.85
CA GLU A 5 37.79 -4.48 57.51
C GLU A 5 36.80 -5.10 56.50
N ILE A 6 35.85 -4.32 56.01
CA ILE A 6 34.87 -4.73 54.99
C ILE A 6 35.60 -4.75 53.64
N ARG A 7 35.99 -5.93 53.17
CA ARG A 7 36.46 -6.16 51.80
C ARG A 7 35.31 -5.93 50.83
N ILE A 8 35.37 -4.81 50.10
CA ILE A 8 34.49 -4.54 48.96
C ILE A 8 34.88 -5.51 47.84
N ALA A 9 34.00 -6.46 47.55
CA ALA A 9 34.18 -7.40 46.44
C ALA A 9 34.20 -6.62 45.12
N ASP A 10 35.21 -6.89 44.30
CA ASP A 10 35.40 -6.30 42.97
C ASP A 10 34.23 -6.72 42.05
N PRO A 11 33.41 -5.77 41.54
CA PRO A 11 32.27 -6.07 40.68
C PRO A 11 32.67 -6.67 39.32
N ARG A 12 33.97 -6.70 38.97
CA ARG A 12 34.48 -7.37 37.77
C ARG A 12 34.49 -8.89 37.87
N ALA A 13 34.54 -9.47 39.07
CA ALA A 13 34.63 -10.91 39.24
C ALA A 13 33.31 -11.67 39.01
N MET A 14 32.16 -10.98 38.90
CA MET A 14 30.87 -11.64 38.66
C MET A 14 30.58 -11.92 37.18
N PHE A 15 31.15 -11.16 36.24
CA PHE A 15 30.86 -11.35 34.81
C PHE A 15 31.73 -12.42 34.13
N ASP A 16 32.86 -12.81 34.73
CA ASP A 16 33.76 -13.83 34.15
C ASP A 16 33.31 -15.28 34.37
N THR A 17 32.24 -15.51 35.16
CA THR A 17 31.75 -16.87 35.46
C THR A 17 30.98 -17.54 34.31
N PHE A 18 30.75 -16.85 33.19
CA PHE A 18 30.11 -17.42 32.00
C PHE A 18 31.10 -17.85 30.89
N SER A 19 32.41 -17.74 31.11
CA SER A 19 33.43 -18.10 30.12
C SER A 19 33.81 -19.60 30.11
N GLY A 20 32.86 -20.48 30.41
CA GLY A 20 33.13 -21.88 30.76
C GLY A 20 32.22 -22.93 30.11
N SER A 21 31.69 -22.69 28.91
CA SER A 21 31.03 -23.76 28.14
C SER A 21 31.33 -23.63 26.66
N THR A 22 32.18 -24.53 26.17
CA THR A 22 32.36 -24.87 24.75
C THR A 22 31.06 -25.47 24.19
N LEU A 23 30.02 -24.65 24.06
CA LEU A 23 28.85 -24.98 23.27
C LEU A 23 29.17 -24.58 21.83
N THR A 24 29.84 -25.48 21.13
CA THR A 24 30.18 -25.43 19.70
C THR A 24 28.92 -25.64 18.84
N SER A 25 27.85 -24.94 19.16
CA SER A 25 26.64 -24.90 18.35
C SER A 25 26.11 -23.47 18.40
N PRO A 26 25.91 -22.81 17.24
CA PRO A 26 25.39 -21.46 17.23
C PRO A 26 24.05 -21.47 17.96
N LEU A 27 23.89 -20.61 18.96
CA LEU A 27 22.63 -20.46 19.67
C LEU A 27 21.55 -20.14 18.63
N PRO A 28 20.55 -21.01 18.45
CA PRO A 28 19.50 -20.78 17.47
C PRO A 28 18.72 -19.53 17.86
N ILE A 29 18.08 -18.88 16.88
CA ILE A 29 17.22 -17.72 17.14
C ILE A 29 16.14 -18.15 18.16
N PRO A 30 16.00 -17.45 19.31
CA PRO A 30 15.04 -17.82 20.35
C PRO A 30 13.60 -17.86 19.83
N ASP A 31 12.79 -18.77 20.38
CA ASP A 31 11.40 -19.01 19.94
C ASP A 31 10.54 -17.74 19.97
N LEU A 32 10.78 -16.85 20.92
CA LEU A 32 10.12 -15.55 21.03
C LEU A 32 10.20 -14.73 19.73
N PHE A 33 11.32 -14.81 19.01
CA PHE A 33 11.54 -14.03 17.79
C PHE A 33 11.09 -14.75 16.52
N ARG A 34 10.83 -16.06 16.58
CA ARG A 34 10.51 -16.90 15.41
C ARG A 34 9.29 -16.40 14.65
N GLY A 35 8.25 -16.01 15.39
CA GLY A 35 6.98 -15.56 14.82
C GLY A 35 6.93 -14.09 14.41
N LEU A 36 7.94 -13.28 14.76
CA LEU A 36 7.90 -11.85 14.47
C LEU A 36 8.11 -11.59 12.98
N GLU A 37 7.18 -10.84 12.39
CA GLU A 37 7.24 -10.42 10.99
C GLU A 37 7.78 -8.99 10.82
N ALA A 38 7.59 -8.12 11.81
CA ALA A 38 8.02 -6.72 11.75
C ALA A 38 9.55 -6.54 11.86
N ILE A 39 10.22 -7.54 12.43
CA ILE A 39 11.67 -7.58 12.61
C ILE A 39 12.20 -8.76 11.82
N ALA A 40 13.21 -8.53 10.99
CA ALA A 40 13.98 -9.52 10.28
C ALA A 40 15.23 -9.89 11.09
N ILE A 41 15.35 -11.17 11.44
CA ILE A 41 16.51 -11.74 12.12
C ILE A 41 17.04 -12.92 11.31
N ALA A 42 18.35 -12.92 11.05
CA ALA A 42 19.01 -13.99 10.34
C ALA A 42 20.41 -14.25 10.88
N LEU A 43 20.78 -15.53 10.94
CA LEU A 43 22.14 -15.99 11.17
C LEU A 43 22.71 -16.48 9.84
N ILE A 44 23.82 -15.88 9.41
CA ILE A 44 24.39 -16.07 8.07
C ILE A 44 25.87 -16.39 8.22
N THR A 45 26.39 -17.36 7.47
CA THR A 45 27.82 -17.67 7.47
C THR A 45 28.64 -16.60 6.74
N ARG A 46 29.96 -16.59 6.94
CA ARG A 46 30.86 -15.67 6.20
C ARG A 46 30.89 -15.93 4.70
N GLU A 47 30.57 -17.14 4.27
CA GLU A 47 30.41 -17.52 2.87
C GLU A 47 29.05 -17.07 2.30
N GLY A 48 28.18 -16.51 3.16
CA GLY A 48 26.87 -16.00 2.80
C GLY A 48 25.77 -17.05 2.78
N LYS A 49 25.95 -18.15 3.52
CA LYS A 49 24.92 -19.17 3.65
C LYS A 49 23.95 -18.89 4.79
N LEU A 50 22.66 -19.08 4.58
CA LEU A 50 21.67 -18.94 5.63
C LEU A 50 21.75 -20.14 6.59
N LYS A 51 22.07 -19.88 7.86
CA LYS A 51 22.05 -20.90 8.93
C LYS A 51 20.70 -20.95 9.63
N ASP A 52 20.16 -19.78 9.95
CA ASP A 52 18.92 -19.66 10.69
C ASP A 52 18.21 -18.35 10.39
N ALA A 53 16.88 -18.33 10.49
CA ALA A 53 16.06 -17.16 10.23
C ALA A 53 14.75 -17.16 11.02
N ASN A 54 14.25 -15.96 11.31
CA ASN A 54 12.87 -15.80 11.75
C ASN A 54 11.91 -15.58 10.57
N ARG A 55 10.60 -15.56 10.85
CA ARG A 55 9.56 -15.37 9.84
C ARG A 55 9.69 -14.03 9.10
N GLY A 56 10.05 -12.95 9.79
CA GLY A 56 10.27 -11.64 9.17
C GLY A 56 11.34 -11.67 8.08
N PHE A 57 12.49 -12.32 8.33
CA PHE A 57 13.53 -12.44 7.30
C PHE A 57 13.10 -13.30 6.11
N LEU A 58 12.41 -14.42 6.36
CA LEU A 58 11.89 -15.30 5.30
C LEU A 58 10.86 -14.59 4.41
N LEU A 59 10.03 -13.71 4.99
CA LEU A 59 9.10 -12.87 4.24
C LEU A 59 9.84 -11.87 3.34
N VAL A 60 10.96 -11.30 3.80
CA VAL A 60 11.78 -10.43 2.95
C VAL A 60 12.38 -11.23 1.79
N MET A 61 12.96 -12.40 2.04
CA MET A 61 13.54 -13.26 0.99
C MET A 61 12.52 -13.60 -0.11
N THR A 62 11.32 -14.04 0.28
CA THR A 62 10.25 -14.43 -0.66
C THR A 62 9.68 -13.26 -1.46
N ARG A 63 9.67 -12.04 -0.90
CA ARG A 63 9.25 -10.84 -1.63
C ARG A 63 10.30 -10.32 -2.61
N CYS A 64 11.57 -10.53 -2.30
CA CYS A 64 12.70 -9.97 -3.04
C CYS A 64 13.23 -10.88 -4.15
N SER A 65 13.03 -12.20 -4.06
CA SER A 65 13.42 -13.16 -5.09
C SER A 65 12.27 -14.11 -5.43
N PRO A 66 11.88 -14.24 -6.71
CA PRO A 66 10.87 -15.22 -7.13
C PRO A 66 11.37 -16.67 -7.04
N VAL A 67 12.70 -16.87 -7.04
CA VAL A 67 13.36 -18.14 -6.79
C VAL A 67 14.39 -17.91 -5.69
N PRO A 68 13.98 -17.93 -4.40
CA PRO A 68 14.94 -17.81 -3.32
C PRO A 68 15.79 -19.08 -3.35
N GLU A 69 17.06 -18.97 -3.75
CA GLU A 69 18.07 -19.97 -3.39
C GLU A 69 18.15 -19.93 -1.86
N PRO A 70 17.55 -20.90 -1.14
CA PRO A 70 17.32 -20.76 0.30
C PRO A 70 18.65 -20.73 1.08
N ASN A 71 19.72 -21.19 0.45
CA ASN A 71 21.02 -21.33 1.05
C ASN A 71 22.02 -20.23 0.71
N ASP A 72 21.82 -19.38 -0.30
CA ASP A 72 22.76 -18.28 -0.62
C ASP A 72 22.04 -16.93 -0.59
N VAL A 73 22.33 -16.15 0.45
CA VAL A 73 21.70 -14.85 0.68
C VAL A 73 22.57 -13.68 0.24
N ARG A 74 23.76 -13.91 -0.33
CA ARG A 74 24.68 -12.81 -0.71
C ARG A 74 24.04 -11.85 -1.70
N GLY A 75 23.34 -12.41 -2.68
CA GLY A 75 22.63 -11.66 -3.73
C GLY A 75 21.43 -10.86 -3.20
N LEU A 76 21.00 -11.09 -1.96
CA LEU A 76 19.94 -10.33 -1.32
C LEU A 76 20.45 -8.97 -0.82
N PHE A 77 21.73 -8.81 -0.50
CA PHE A 77 22.26 -7.56 0.06
C PHE A 77 22.56 -6.56 -1.06
N ALA A 78 21.59 -5.68 -1.35
CA ALA A 78 21.74 -4.64 -2.37
C ALA A 78 22.56 -3.44 -1.88
N ASN A 79 22.34 -3.00 -0.63
CA ASN A 79 23.10 -1.93 -0.02
C ASN A 79 23.05 -2.01 1.53
N PRO A 80 24.21 -2.06 2.23
CA PRO A 80 25.54 -2.35 1.69
C PRO A 80 25.59 -3.73 1.03
N ARG A 81 26.54 -3.96 0.12
CA ARG A 81 26.71 -5.30 -0.48
C ARG A 81 27.31 -6.24 0.56
N PHE A 82 27.04 -7.54 0.40
CA PHE A 82 27.55 -8.57 1.32
C PHE A 82 29.08 -8.52 1.45
N GLN A 83 29.80 -8.32 0.35
CA GLN A 83 31.26 -8.21 0.35
C GLN A 83 31.77 -7.00 1.16
N ASP A 84 31.04 -5.89 1.11
CA ASP A 84 31.39 -4.68 1.87
C ASP A 84 31.19 -4.90 3.37
N ILE A 85 30.17 -5.67 3.76
CA ILE A 85 29.91 -6.00 5.17
C ILE A 85 31.03 -6.89 5.73
N ILE A 86 31.43 -7.95 5.01
CA ILE A 86 32.46 -8.87 5.52
C ILE A 86 33.86 -8.27 5.55
N ALA A 87 34.14 -7.28 4.68
CA ALA A 87 35.41 -6.57 4.63
C ALA A 87 35.58 -5.56 5.77
N ARG A 88 34.50 -5.20 6.47
CA ARG A 88 34.57 -4.25 7.59
C ARG A 88 35.22 -4.86 8.81
N THR A 89 35.99 -4.02 9.50
CA THR A 89 36.50 -4.33 10.82
C THR A 89 35.37 -4.23 11.82
N GLN A 90 35.25 -5.25 12.67
CA GLN A 90 34.32 -5.28 13.79
C GLN A 90 34.61 -4.17 14.79
N ASP A 91 33.57 -3.50 15.27
CA ASP A 91 33.68 -2.58 16.40
C ASP A 91 34.20 -3.36 17.63
N PRO A 92 35.27 -2.90 18.29
CA PRO A 92 35.90 -3.65 19.37
C PRO A 92 35.06 -3.71 20.66
N PHE A 93 34.05 -2.86 20.81
CA PHE A 93 33.19 -2.80 21.99
C PHE A 93 31.87 -3.53 21.77
N GLU A 94 31.25 -3.36 20.59
CA GLU A 94 29.92 -3.90 20.30
C GLU A 94 29.94 -5.15 19.40
N GLY A 95 31.06 -5.44 18.71
CA GLY A 95 31.11 -6.49 17.69
C GLY A 95 30.31 -6.17 16.43
N THR A 96 29.86 -4.92 16.29
CA THR A 96 29.04 -4.44 15.18
C THR A 96 29.90 -4.28 13.92
N LEU A 97 29.46 -4.85 12.81
CA LEU A 97 30.07 -4.68 11.48
C LEU A 97 29.38 -3.56 10.69
N TYR A 98 28.06 -3.43 10.85
CA TYR A 98 27.26 -2.43 10.16
C TYR A 98 26.08 -2.00 11.03
N ARG A 99 25.73 -0.71 10.99
CA ARG A 99 24.52 -0.15 11.58
C ARG A 99 23.96 0.92 10.67
N GLY A 100 22.66 0.86 10.39
CA GLY A 100 21.96 1.82 9.54
C GLY A 100 20.95 1.17 8.61
N LEU A 101 20.75 1.77 7.44
CA LEU A 101 19.76 1.34 6.46
C LEU A 101 20.29 0.20 5.58
N LEU A 102 19.70 -0.98 5.72
CA LEU A 102 19.90 -2.15 4.89
C LEU A 102 18.87 -2.16 3.76
N SER A 103 19.29 -2.35 2.52
CA SER A 103 18.41 -2.62 1.39
C SER A 103 18.60 -4.07 0.97
N LEU A 104 17.54 -4.86 1.16
CA LEU A 104 17.49 -6.26 0.78
C LEU A 104 16.68 -6.42 -0.51
N GLY A 105 17.24 -7.02 -1.54
CA GLY A 105 16.63 -7.12 -2.87
C GLY A 105 17.59 -7.62 -3.94
N SER A 106 17.04 -8.21 -5.00
CA SER A 106 17.80 -8.43 -6.24
C SER A 106 17.97 -7.10 -7.00
N PRO A 107 19.08 -6.89 -7.74
CA PRO A 107 19.25 -5.73 -8.63
C PRO A 107 18.13 -5.56 -9.67
N SER A 108 17.49 -6.66 -10.08
CA SER A 108 16.37 -6.68 -11.01
C SER A 108 15.00 -6.74 -10.34
N GLY A 109 14.96 -6.90 -9.01
CA GLY A 109 13.76 -7.18 -8.25
C GLY A 109 13.28 -6.01 -7.37
N LYS A 110 12.25 -6.27 -6.56
CA LYS A 110 11.80 -5.35 -5.54
C LYS A 110 12.79 -5.37 -4.36
N ALA A 111 13.28 -4.20 -3.97
CA ALA A 111 14.09 -4.02 -2.78
C ALA A 111 13.24 -3.55 -1.59
N VAL A 112 13.52 -4.10 -0.42
CA VAL A 112 12.95 -3.73 0.87
C VAL A 112 14.01 -3.02 1.68
N SER A 113 13.66 -1.86 2.23
CA SER A 113 14.52 -1.11 3.14
C SER A 113 14.21 -1.51 4.59
N LEU A 114 15.26 -1.81 5.34
CA LEU A 114 15.23 -2.18 6.75
C LEU A 114 16.21 -1.29 7.52
N HIS A 115 15.87 -0.88 8.73
CA HIS A 115 16.81 -0.22 9.63
C HIS A 115 17.34 -1.25 10.62
N GLY A 116 18.66 -1.41 10.73
CA GLY A 116 19.20 -2.48 11.55
C GLY A 116 20.69 -2.48 11.74
N SER A 117 21.17 -3.58 12.33
CA SER A 117 22.58 -3.82 12.58
C SER A 117 22.98 -5.23 12.19
N ILE A 118 24.24 -5.39 11.80
CA ILE A 118 24.89 -6.68 11.53
C ILE A 118 26.06 -6.81 12.48
N TYR A 119 26.11 -7.92 13.21
CA TYR A 119 27.13 -8.24 14.20
C TYR A 119 27.97 -9.43 13.74
N ALA A 120 29.26 -9.43 14.09
CA ALA A 120 30.08 -10.63 14.01
C ALA A 120 29.86 -11.47 15.28
N HIS A 121 29.48 -12.74 15.13
CA HIS A 121 29.30 -13.63 16.28
C HIS A 121 29.76 -15.05 15.94
N ASN A 122 30.74 -15.57 16.70
CA ASN A 122 31.28 -16.93 16.53
C ASN A 122 31.67 -17.31 15.09
N GLY A 123 32.24 -16.35 14.35
CA GLY A 123 32.62 -16.54 12.94
C GLY A 123 31.46 -16.41 11.95
N ASP A 124 30.22 -16.21 12.40
CA ASP A 124 29.04 -15.92 11.59
C ASP A 124 28.67 -14.43 11.66
N LEU A 125 27.61 -14.09 10.91
CA LEU A 125 26.97 -12.79 10.86
C LEU A 125 25.56 -12.90 11.45
N LEU A 126 25.27 -12.13 12.48
CA LEU A 126 23.92 -11.97 13.00
C LEU A 126 23.34 -10.65 12.48
N MET A 127 22.27 -10.74 11.71
CA MET A 127 21.52 -9.57 11.27
C MET A 127 20.26 -9.40 12.12
N VAL A 128 20.03 -8.18 12.60
CA VAL A 128 18.79 -7.77 13.26
C VAL A 128 18.35 -6.45 12.67
N ALA A 129 17.18 -6.42 12.04
CA ALA A 129 16.69 -5.22 11.38
C ALA A 129 15.16 -5.14 11.45
N GLU A 130 14.62 -3.94 11.65
CA GLU A 130 13.19 -3.66 11.56
C GLU A 130 12.84 -3.11 10.17
N HIS A 131 11.60 -3.32 9.75
CA HIS A 131 11.10 -2.65 8.55
C HIS A 131 11.10 -1.13 8.76
N ASP A 132 11.56 -0.38 7.75
CA ASP A 132 11.47 1.08 7.78
C ASP A 132 10.00 1.50 7.67
N ILE A 133 9.38 1.74 8.82
CA ILE A 133 7.97 2.15 8.95
C ILE A 133 7.74 3.50 8.26
N VAL A 134 8.73 4.40 8.23
CA VAL A 134 8.59 5.74 7.64
C VAL A 134 8.26 5.65 6.15
N ARG A 135 8.87 4.70 5.44
CA ARG A 135 8.56 4.47 4.02
C ARG A 135 7.16 3.91 3.81
N LEU A 136 6.68 3.07 4.75
CA LEU A 136 5.34 2.50 4.76
C LEU A 136 4.27 3.57 5.05
N GLU A 137 4.55 4.47 6.00
CA GLU A 137 3.72 5.64 6.31
C GLU A 137 3.65 6.60 5.12
N THR A 138 4.78 6.88 4.47
CA THR A 138 4.84 7.74 3.28
C THR A 138 3.97 7.17 2.15
N LEU A 139 4.10 5.88 1.86
CA LEU A 139 3.28 5.23 0.82
C LEU A 139 1.78 5.27 1.17
N ARG A 140 1.44 5.07 2.45
CA ARG A 140 0.06 5.14 2.91
C ARG A 140 -0.51 6.55 2.72
N THR A 141 0.24 7.58 3.06
CA THR A 141 -0.16 8.98 2.84
C THR A 141 -0.40 9.26 1.36
N THR A 142 0.54 8.87 0.48
CA THR A 142 0.36 9.05 -0.97
C THR A 142 -0.86 8.29 -1.51
N LEU A 143 -1.15 7.10 -0.99
CA LEU A 143 -2.35 6.36 -1.40
C LEU A 143 -3.63 7.09 -1.00
N LEU A 144 -3.68 7.64 0.21
CA LEU A 144 -4.82 8.42 0.68
C LEU A 144 -5.00 9.70 -0.15
N GLU A 145 -3.92 10.42 -0.46
CA GLU A 145 -3.95 11.59 -1.35
C GLU A 145 -4.52 11.24 -2.74
N LEU A 146 -4.08 10.13 -3.33
CA LEU A 146 -4.61 9.67 -4.62
C LEU A 146 -6.09 9.28 -4.57
N GLN A 147 -6.56 8.73 -3.45
CA GLN A 147 -7.98 8.41 -3.26
C GLN A 147 -8.82 9.69 -3.18
N ASP A 148 -8.32 10.71 -2.48
CA ASP A 148 -8.99 12.01 -2.37
C ASP A 148 -9.05 12.71 -3.73
N ASP A 149 -7.95 12.70 -4.49
CA ASP A 149 -7.91 13.22 -5.86
C ASP A 149 -8.93 12.51 -6.77
N LEU A 150 -8.99 11.18 -6.70
CA LEU A 150 -9.94 10.40 -7.49
C LEU A 150 -11.39 10.73 -7.12
N ALA A 151 -11.69 10.88 -5.83
CA ALA A 151 -13.01 11.29 -5.36
C ALA A 151 -13.37 12.71 -5.85
N GLU A 152 -12.42 13.64 -5.88
CA GLU A 152 -12.62 14.98 -6.42
C GLU A 152 -12.91 14.95 -7.93
N LYS A 153 -12.13 14.19 -8.71
CA LYS A 153 -12.38 14.04 -10.15
C LYS A 153 -13.74 13.42 -10.44
N GLN A 154 -14.16 12.42 -9.67
CA GLN A 154 -15.50 11.82 -9.80
C GLN A 154 -16.62 12.84 -9.52
N ARG A 155 -16.50 13.65 -8.45
CA ARG A 155 -17.46 14.73 -8.18
C ARG A 155 -17.50 15.76 -9.31
N HIS A 156 -16.35 16.08 -9.89
CA HIS A 156 -16.26 17.02 -11.01
C HIS A 156 -16.97 16.49 -12.27
N ILE A 157 -16.79 15.20 -12.60
CA ILE A 157 -17.48 14.55 -13.72
C ILE A 157 -18.99 14.61 -13.51
N ILE A 158 -19.48 14.21 -12.34
CA ILE A 158 -20.91 14.24 -12.01
C ILE A 158 -21.46 15.68 -12.15
N HIS A 159 -20.70 16.68 -11.71
CA HIS A 159 -21.11 18.08 -11.86
C HIS A 159 -21.20 18.52 -13.32
N LEU A 160 -20.23 18.14 -14.16
CA LEU A 160 -20.24 18.43 -15.59
C LEU A 160 -21.38 17.71 -16.31
N GLU A 161 -21.65 16.44 -15.97
CA GLU A 161 -22.78 15.68 -16.51
C GLU A 161 -24.12 16.35 -16.20
N HIS A 162 -24.34 16.77 -14.94
CA HIS A 162 -25.54 17.51 -14.57
C HIS A 162 -25.67 18.83 -15.33
N ARG A 163 -24.57 19.56 -15.51
CA ARG A 163 -24.57 20.82 -16.26
C ARG A 163 -24.89 20.59 -17.74
N ALA A 164 -24.30 19.57 -18.35
CA ALA A 164 -24.56 19.20 -19.74
C ALA A 164 -26.03 18.79 -19.93
N ALA A 165 -26.58 17.95 -19.05
CA ALA A 165 -27.98 17.55 -19.08
C ALA A 165 -28.94 18.75 -19.00
N ARG A 166 -28.64 19.72 -18.13
CA ARG A 166 -29.44 20.94 -17.98
C ARG A 166 -29.41 21.81 -19.23
N LEU A 167 -28.24 21.95 -19.87
CA LEU A 167 -28.11 22.70 -21.12
C LEU A 167 -28.86 22.02 -22.27
N GLN A 168 -28.80 20.69 -22.34
CA GLN A 168 -29.55 19.93 -23.34
C GLN A 168 -31.07 20.12 -23.17
N GLU A 169 -31.58 20.06 -21.94
CA GLU A 169 -33.01 20.26 -21.66
C GLU A 169 -33.49 21.65 -22.07
N LEU A 170 -32.69 22.69 -21.81
CA LEU A 170 -33.00 24.06 -22.24
C LEU A 170 -32.97 24.21 -23.77
N ALA A 171 -31.99 23.60 -24.44
CA ALA A 171 -31.92 23.61 -25.89
C ALA A 171 -33.14 22.90 -26.52
N ASP A 172 -33.53 21.75 -25.99
CA ASP A 172 -34.69 20.99 -26.45
C ASP A 172 -35.99 21.78 -26.23
N ALA A 173 -36.14 22.46 -25.09
CA ALA A 173 -37.29 23.32 -24.81
C ALA A 173 -37.38 24.49 -25.79
N ALA A 174 -36.26 25.19 -26.05
CA ALA A 174 -36.21 26.29 -27.00
C ALA A 174 -36.53 25.84 -28.44
N MET A 175 -36.09 24.64 -28.84
CA MET A 175 -36.45 24.08 -30.15
C MET A 175 -37.94 23.79 -30.25
N ARG A 176 -38.56 23.20 -29.22
CA ARG A 176 -40.01 22.95 -29.19
C ARG A 176 -40.82 24.25 -29.26
N ASP A 177 -40.42 25.28 -28.53
CA ASP A 177 -41.09 26.59 -28.57
C ASP A 177 -41.00 27.22 -29.98
N ARG A 178 -39.83 27.16 -30.61
CA ARG A 178 -39.64 27.63 -31.99
C ARG A 178 -40.54 26.88 -32.97
N ASP A 179 -40.58 25.56 -32.90
CA ASP A 179 -41.37 24.75 -33.81
C ASP A 179 -42.88 25.02 -33.62
N THR A 180 -43.33 25.21 -32.38
CA THR A 180 -44.71 25.62 -32.06
C THR A 180 -45.06 26.99 -32.67
N LEU A 181 -44.13 27.95 -32.64
CA LEU A 181 -44.32 29.27 -33.26
C LEU A 181 -44.38 29.18 -34.80
N LEU A 182 -43.53 28.35 -35.41
CA LEU A 182 -43.53 28.12 -36.85
C LEU A 182 -44.85 27.49 -37.31
N ASP A 183 -45.36 26.50 -36.59
CA ASP A 183 -46.66 25.88 -36.87
C ASP A 183 -47.80 26.91 -36.77
N ALA A 184 -47.83 27.73 -35.71
CA ALA A 184 -48.85 28.76 -35.55
C ALA A 184 -48.83 29.80 -36.70
N LEU A 185 -47.64 30.16 -37.18
CA LEU A 185 -47.49 31.08 -38.33
C LEU A 185 -47.95 30.44 -39.64
N ALA A 186 -47.63 29.16 -39.88
CA ALA A 186 -48.05 28.43 -41.06
C ALA A 186 -49.59 28.33 -41.17
N HIS A 187 -50.27 28.10 -40.03
CA HIS A 187 -51.73 28.04 -39.98
C HIS A 187 -52.40 29.41 -40.11
N ARG A 188 -51.75 30.49 -39.67
CA ARG A 188 -52.24 31.88 -39.85
C ARG A 188 -52.11 32.38 -41.30
N GLY A 189 -51.14 31.86 -42.06
CA GLY A 189 -50.97 32.15 -43.49
C GLY A 189 -52.01 31.51 -44.42
N SER A 190 -52.70 30.45 -43.98
CA SER A 190 -53.75 29.77 -44.75
C SER A 190 -55.17 30.29 -44.49
N GLY A 191 -55.33 31.36 -43.70
CA GLY A 191 -56.62 31.90 -43.26
C GLY A 191 -57.11 33.13 -44.02
N LYS A 192 -57.10 33.14 -45.37
CA LYS A 192 -57.93 34.02 -46.20
C LYS A 192 -58.42 33.26 -47.43
N GLY A 193 -59.53 32.57 -47.22
CA GLY A 193 -60.29 31.81 -48.21
C GLY A 193 -61.55 31.28 -47.54
N THR A 194 -62.40 32.20 -47.11
CA THR A 194 -63.77 31.90 -46.71
C THR A 194 -64.50 31.29 -47.90
N ASP A 195 -65.00 30.07 -47.77
CA ASP A 195 -66.34 29.77 -48.26
C ASP A 195 -67.01 28.66 -47.44
N HIS A 196 -68.32 28.84 -47.33
CA HIS A 196 -69.30 28.16 -46.49
C HIS A 196 -69.22 26.64 -46.42
N LYS A 197 -69.47 26.06 -45.23
CA LYS A 197 -70.81 25.52 -44.87
C LYS A 197 -70.81 24.91 -43.46
N THR A 198 -71.72 25.43 -42.66
CA THR A 198 -72.25 24.87 -41.42
C THR A 198 -72.73 23.42 -41.65
N THR A 199 -72.34 22.47 -40.80
CA THR A 199 -73.19 21.33 -40.41
C THR A 199 -72.77 20.80 -39.04
N ILE A 200 -73.75 20.81 -38.15
CA ILE A 200 -73.79 20.31 -36.78
C ILE A 200 -73.88 18.78 -36.80
N LYS A 201 -73.12 18.11 -35.93
CA LYS A 201 -73.31 16.79 -35.27
C LYS A 201 -71.92 16.20 -35.00
N ASP A 202 -71.61 15.49 -33.91
CA ASP A 202 -72.40 14.94 -32.83
C ASP A 202 -71.45 14.69 -31.64
N ARG A 203 -72.04 14.52 -30.45
CA ARG A 203 -71.40 14.03 -29.23
C ARG A 203 -70.67 12.70 -29.49
N HIS A 204 -69.58 12.43 -28.76
CA HIS A 204 -69.44 11.27 -27.86
C HIS A 204 -67.98 11.07 -27.40
N GLN A 205 -67.78 11.27 -26.09
CA GLN A 205 -67.11 10.36 -25.16
C GLN A 205 -65.59 10.03 -25.31
N LEU A 206 -64.85 10.55 -24.32
CA LEU A 206 -63.65 9.97 -23.68
C LEU A 206 -63.79 8.45 -23.40
N PRO A 207 -62.69 7.66 -23.42
CA PRO A 207 -61.79 7.62 -22.26
C PRO A 207 -60.28 7.47 -22.53
N LEU A 208 -59.51 7.88 -21.53
CA LEU A 208 -58.07 7.63 -21.33
C LEU A 208 -57.76 6.12 -21.22
N PRO A 209 -56.49 5.72 -21.45
CA PRO A 209 -55.81 5.03 -20.36
C PRO A 209 -54.33 5.42 -20.14
N LEU A 210 -54.05 5.71 -18.87
CA LEU A 210 -52.92 5.26 -18.02
C LEU A 210 -51.55 4.96 -18.68
N ARG A 211 -50.60 5.86 -18.43
CA ARG A 211 -49.15 5.56 -18.43
C ARG A 211 -48.80 4.69 -17.21
N SER A 212 -48.33 3.46 -17.43
CA SER A 212 -47.58 2.69 -16.43
C SER A 212 -46.08 2.95 -16.59
N PHE A 213 -45.50 3.75 -15.70
CA PHE A 213 -44.05 3.81 -15.49
C PHE A 213 -43.67 2.70 -14.50
N ALA A 214 -42.81 1.77 -14.92
CA ALA A 214 -42.11 0.85 -14.02
C ALA A 214 -40.68 1.37 -13.77
N PRO A 215 -40.19 1.38 -12.52
CA PRO A 215 -38.81 1.75 -12.21
C PRO A 215 -37.83 0.58 -12.48
N ARG A 216 -36.65 0.88 -13.03
CA ARG A 216 -35.54 -0.08 -13.12
C ARG A 216 -34.92 -0.31 -11.73
N PRO A 217 -34.58 -1.56 -11.34
CA PRO A 217 -33.87 -1.82 -10.10
C PRO A 217 -32.37 -1.49 -10.22
N ARG A 218 -31.83 -1.14 -9.06
CA ARG A 218 -30.45 -0.78 -8.72
C ARG A 218 -29.48 -1.92 -9.02
N PHE A 219 -28.31 -1.60 -9.58
CA PHE A 219 -27.13 -2.44 -9.43
C PHE A 219 -26.56 -2.25 -8.02
N SER A 220 -26.30 -3.36 -7.34
CA SER A 220 -25.56 -3.42 -6.08
C SER A 220 -24.22 -4.11 -6.34
N ILE A 221 -23.15 -3.39 -5.98
CA ILE A 221 -21.78 -3.80 -5.60
C ILE A 221 -20.95 -4.51 -6.68
#